data_AF-A0A5B0QPC4-F1
#
_entry.id   AF-A0A5B0QPC4-F1
#
_cell.length_a   1.000
_cell.length_b   1.000
_cell.length_c   1.000
_cell.angle_alpha   90.00
_cell.angle_beta   90.00
_cell.angle_gamma   90.00
#
_symmetry.space_group_name_H-M   'P 1'
#
loop_
_entity.id
_entity.type
_entity.pdbx_description
1 polymer ?
#
loop_
_entity_poly.entity_id
_entity_poly.type
_entity_poly.pdbx_seq_one_letter_code
_entity_poly.pdbx_strand_id
1 'polypeptide(L)'
;MPIEVTFDEPSSSSSSSSASSASRTSDEHEDPYHMDPTMTKGRGGSEEEDIEEAISQLNLTPQPTSSSLPPPRGTGKEVEGSSTRQEGTSQMEEGASGEDPSTGRSVTVRKEGTSNAEATTEEERVGRLATAVREILVCLGEDPTREGLLKTPERYARALLWMTKGYREELGTIIGSAIFQEEHDEMVIVKEIEIFSLCEHHLVPFIGKIAIGYIPNQQVLGLSKLVRIAEFFARRLQLQERLTKQIALTLNQVIKPRGVAVVIESTHMCMTIRGVQKPGSVTVTSSMLGCFRSKDKTRAEFLNLIKRTIQQK
;
A
#
# COMPACT_ATOMS: atom_id res chain seq x y z
N MET A 1 -46.94 14.20 27.02
CA MET A 1 -47.93 13.86 25.98
C MET A 1 -47.15 13.28 24.82
N PRO A 2 -47.29 11.98 24.49
CA PRO A 2 -46.60 11.41 23.35
C PRO A 2 -47.35 11.77 22.06
N ILE A 3 -46.59 12.06 21.00
CA ILE A 3 -47.12 12.30 19.65
C ILE A 3 -47.22 10.94 18.98
N GLU A 4 -48.45 10.48 18.73
CA GLU A 4 -48.71 9.32 17.86
C GLU A 4 -48.53 9.74 16.41
N VAL A 5 -47.73 8.97 15.67
CA VAL A 5 -47.59 9.09 14.21
C VAL A 5 -48.30 7.89 13.60
N THR A 6 -49.48 8.12 13.03
CA THR A 6 -50.24 7.13 12.25
C THR A 6 -49.66 7.02 10.84
N PHE A 7 -49.38 5.80 10.39
CA PHE A 7 -49.08 5.50 8.99
C PHE A 7 -50.33 4.91 8.34
N ASP A 8 -50.76 5.51 7.22
CA ASP A 8 -51.82 4.98 6.35
C ASP A 8 -51.29 3.80 5.54
N GLU A 9 -51.99 2.66 5.58
CA GLU A 9 -51.78 1.53 4.65
C GLU A 9 -52.52 1.76 3.33
N PRO A 10 -51.90 1.49 2.16
CA PRO A 10 -52.65 1.39 0.92
C PRO A 10 -53.22 -0.02 0.72
N SER A 11 -54.49 -0.02 0.33
CA SER A 11 -55.35 -1.15 0.02
C SER A 11 -54.78 -2.17 -0.98
N SER A 12 -55.01 -3.44 -0.66
CA SER A 12 -54.76 -4.61 -1.50
C SER A 12 -55.63 -4.66 -2.77
N SER A 13 -55.02 -4.94 -3.92
CA SER A 13 -55.68 -5.60 -5.04
C SER A 13 -54.82 -6.77 -5.54
N SER A 14 -55.35 -7.97 -5.35
CA SER A 14 -54.80 -9.24 -5.80
C SER A 14 -54.96 -9.46 -7.30
N SER A 15 -53.90 -9.92 -7.96
CA SER A 15 -54.04 -10.83 -9.11
C SER A 15 -52.88 -11.83 -9.12
N SER A 16 -53.25 -13.09 -9.06
CA SER A 16 -52.44 -14.30 -9.07
C SER A 16 -51.74 -14.56 -10.40
N SER A 17 -50.50 -15.07 -10.35
CA SER A 17 -50.05 -16.10 -11.31
C SER A 17 -48.79 -16.84 -10.80
N SER A 18 -48.99 -18.14 -10.60
CA SER A 18 -48.07 -19.27 -10.79
C SER A 18 -46.67 -19.26 -10.18
N ALA A 19 -46.48 -20.19 -9.24
CA ALA A 19 -45.20 -20.69 -8.79
C ALA A 19 -44.45 -21.45 -9.90
N SER A 20 -43.15 -21.20 -10.00
CA SER A 20 -42.18 -22.19 -10.47
C SER A 20 -40.94 -22.15 -9.57
N SER A 21 -40.61 -23.31 -9.05
CA SER A 21 -39.46 -23.60 -8.20
C SER A 21 -38.16 -23.56 -9.00
N ALA A 22 -37.17 -22.79 -8.54
CA ALA A 22 -35.77 -22.99 -8.91
C ALA A 22 -34.87 -22.70 -7.69
N SER A 23 -34.01 -23.67 -7.42
CA SER A 23 -33.01 -23.76 -6.37
C SER A 23 -32.06 -22.56 -6.35
N ARG A 24 -31.84 -21.99 -5.16
CA ARG A 24 -30.81 -20.99 -4.87
C ARG A 24 -29.43 -21.63 -4.96
N THR A 25 -28.66 -21.25 -5.97
CA THR A 25 -27.19 -21.36 -5.95
C THR A 25 -26.62 -20.05 -5.42
N SER A 26 -25.58 -20.17 -4.61
CA SER A 26 -24.82 -19.09 -3.99
C SER A 26 -24.31 -18.07 -5.00
N ASP A 27 -24.62 -16.79 -4.79
CA ASP A 27 -23.96 -15.66 -5.45
C ASP A 27 -22.49 -15.62 -5.03
N GLU A 28 -21.61 -16.01 -5.93
CA GLU A 28 -20.19 -15.66 -5.87
C GLU A 28 -20.09 -14.18 -6.27
N HIS A 29 -19.55 -13.35 -5.37
CA HIS A 29 -19.16 -11.98 -5.68
C HIS A 29 -17.99 -12.03 -6.68
N GLU A 30 -18.26 -11.82 -7.96
CA GLU A 30 -17.21 -11.56 -8.95
C GLU A 30 -16.57 -10.19 -8.67
N ASP A 31 -15.26 -10.21 -8.41
CA ASP A 31 -14.42 -9.01 -8.36
C ASP A 31 -14.37 -8.40 -9.77
N PRO A 32 -14.81 -7.14 -10.00
CA PRO A 32 -14.82 -6.51 -11.31
C PRO A 32 -13.42 -6.32 -11.93
N TYR A 33 -12.36 -6.72 -11.22
CA TYR A 33 -10.97 -6.62 -11.66
C TYR A 33 -10.27 -7.97 -11.95
N HIS A 34 -10.99 -9.11 -11.96
CA HIS A 34 -10.38 -10.39 -12.34
C HIS A 34 -10.18 -10.49 -13.86
N MET A 35 -8.95 -10.78 -14.32
CA MET A 35 -8.63 -10.99 -15.74
C MET A 35 -8.12 -12.41 -16.01
N ASP A 36 -8.59 -12.98 -17.12
CA ASP A 36 -8.24 -14.28 -17.71
C ASP A 36 -6.74 -14.34 -18.07
N PRO A 37 -5.98 -15.38 -17.66
CA PRO A 37 -4.52 -15.46 -17.86
C PRO A 37 -4.07 -15.81 -19.29
N THR A 38 -4.96 -15.99 -20.27
CA THR A 38 -4.60 -16.69 -21.51
C THR A 38 -4.00 -15.85 -22.65
N MET A 39 -3.65 -14.58 -22.43
CA MET A 39 -3.13 -13.69 -23.50
C MET A 39 -1.76 -13.06 -23.20
N THR A 40 -0.73 -13.86 -22.90
CA THR A 40 0.67 -13.40 -23.04
C THR A 40 1.63 -14.57 -23.31
N LYS A 41 2.08 -14.69 -24.57
CA LYS A 41 3.37 -15.32 -24.89
C LYS A 41 4.21 -14.32 -25.67
N GLY A 42 4.86 -13.43 -24.93
CA GLY A 42 5.91 -12.54 -25.40
C GLY A 42 7.22 -12.90 -24.69
N ARG A 43 8.33 -12.75 -25.40
CA ARG A 43 9.70 -13.15 -25.03
C ARG A 43 10.27 -12.13 -24.01
N GLY A 44 9.87 -12.22 -22.73
CA GLY A 44 10.04 -11.12 -21.75
C GLY A 44 11.13 -11.25 -20.67
N GLY A 45 11.90 -12.35 -20.62
CA GLY A 45 12.75 -12.65 -19.46
C GLY A 45 13.83 -11.62 -19.12
N SER A 46 14.53 -11.04 -20.10
CA SER A 46 15.65 -10.13 -19.83
C SER A 46 15.22 -8.70 -19.48
N GLU A 47 14.12 -8.21 -20.04
CA GLU A 47 13.65 -6.84 -19.80
C GLU A 47 12.92 -6.71 -18.45
N GLU A 48 12.26 -7.77 -17.99
CA GLU A 48 11.61 -7.81 -16.67
C GLU A 48 12.65 -7.82 -15.54
N GLU A 49 13.72 -8.62 -15.67
CA GLU A 49 14.84 -8.67 -14.70
C GLU A 49 15.57 -7.31 -14.59
N ASP A 50 15.82 -6.65 -15.71
CA ASP A 50 16.47 -5.32 -15.75
C ASP A 50 15.63 -4.23 -15.05
N ILE A 51 14.30 -4.31 -15.17
CA ILE A 51 13.37 -3.38 -14.52
C ILE A 51 13.39 -3.61 -13.00
N GLU A 52 13.28 -4.87 -12.57
CA GLU A 52 13.28 -5.22 -11.15
C GLU A 52 14.58 -4.84 -10.45
N GLU A 53 15.73 -5.07 -11.09
CA GLU A 53 17.02 -4.65 -10.55
C GLU A 53 17.10 -3.13 -10.39
N ALA A 54 16.65 -2.38 -11.40
CA ALA A 54 16.63 -0.92 -11.33
C ALA A 54 15.73 -0.38 -10.20
N ILE A 55 14.58 -1.03 -9.95
CA ILE A 55 13.65 -0.65 -8.86
C ILE A 55 14.22 -1.01 -7.50
N SER A 56 14.86 -2.18 -7.38
CA SER A 56 15.54 -2.64 -6.17
C SER A 56 16.62 -1.64 -5.75
N GLN A 57 17.41 -1.15 -6.71
CA GLN A 57 18.45 -0.15 -6.47
C GLN A 57 17.91 1.22 -5.99
N LEU A 58 16.64 1.54 -6.25
CA LEU A 58 16.02 2.76 -5.72
C LEU A 58 15.56 2.64 -4.25
N ASN A 59 15.74 1.49 -3.61
CA ASN A 59 15.25 1.21 -2.25
C ASN A 59 13.75 1.53 -2.11
N LEU A 60 12.95 1.27 -3.15
CA LEU A 60 11.49 1.50 -3.13
C LEU A 60 10.72 0.34 -2.49
N THR A 61 11.39 -0.78 -2.19
CA THR A 61 10.87 -1.89 -1.41
C THR A 61 11.02 -1.59 0.09
N PRO A 62 9.98 -1.81 0.91
CA PRO A 62 10.14 -1.73 2.36
C PRO A 62 11.14 -2.78 2.84
N GLN A 63 11.90 -2.44 3.88
CA GLN A 63 12.80 -3.37 4.55
C GLN A 63 11.98 -4.50 5.19
N PRO A 64 12.31 -5.79 4.96
CA PRO A 64 11.65 -6.87 5.67
C PRO A 64 11.96 -6.76 7.16
N THR A 65 10.95 -6.93 8.00
CA THR A 65 11.19 -7.09 9.45
C THR A 65 11.87 -8.43 9.66
N SER A 66 13.04 -8.44 10.31
CA SER A 66 13.68 -9.66 10.80
C SER A 66 12.66 -10.46 11.64
N SER A 67 12.32 -11.66 11.19
CA SER A 67 11.26 -12.49 11.75
C SER A 67 11.67 -13.11 13.10
N SER A 68 11.29 -12.45 14.19
CA SER A 68 10.90 -13.12 15.44
C SER A 68 10.20 -12.11 16.34
N LEU A 69 8.88 -11.94 16.17
CA LEU A 69 8.09 -11.32 17.22
C LEU A 69 8.08 -12.30 18.40
N PRO A 70 8.62 -11.95 19.58
CA PRO A 70 8.50 -12.81 20.74
C PRO A 70 7.01 -12.95 21.10
N PRO A 71 6.58 -14.13 21.62
CA PRO A 71 5.19 -14.32 22.01
C PRO A 71 4.80 -13.27 23.07
N PRO A 72 3.53 -12.81 23.09
CA PRO A 72 3.07 -11.88 24.11
C PRO A 72 3.30 -12.53 25.48
N ARG A 73 4.04 -11.85 26.36
CA ARG A 73 4.22 -12.31 27.75
C ARG A 73 2.85 -12.31 28.40
N GLY A 74 2.31 -13.52 28.63
CA GLY A 74 1.10 -13.71 29.41
C GLY A 74 1.30 -13.13 30.81
N THR A 75 0.32 -12.36 31.27
CA THR A 75 0.23 -11.87 32.63
C THR A 75 -0.07 -13.03 33.57
N GLY A 76 0.97 -13.73 34.03
CA GLY A 76 0.91 -14.63 35.17
C GLY A 76 1.01 -13.84 36.46
N LYS A 77 -0.09 -13.76 37.21
CA LYS A 77 -0.04 -13.52 38.65
C LYS A 77 0.62 -14.73 39.31
N GLU A 78 1.71 -14.54 40.04
CA GLU A 78 1.96 -15.24 41.31
C GLU A 78 2.72 -14.29 42.26
N VAL A 79 2.37 -14.40 43.54
CA VAL A 79 2.69 -13.52 44.66
C VAL A 79 3.55 -14.32 45.65
N GLU A 80 4.46 -13.62 46.34
CA GLU A 80 5.25 -14.02 47.54
C GLU A 80 6.41 -15.02 47.36
N GLY A 81 7.60 -14.87 47.97
CA GLY A 81 8.01 -13.98 49.06
C GLY A 81 9.53 -13.95 49.34
N SER A 82 9.89 -12.96 50.17
CA SER A 82 11.03 -12.81 51.11
C SER A 82 12.50 -13.00 50.67
N SER A 83 13.21 -11.85 50.59
CA SER A 83 14.41 -11.45 51.35
C SER A 83 15.51 -12.47 51.65
N THR A 84 16.73 -12.22 51.13
CA THR A 84 17.91 -11.97 51.99
C THR A 84 19.03 -11.19 51.26
N ARG A 85 19.65 -10.26 51.98
CA ARG A 85 20.83 -9.45 51.64
C ARG A 85 22.11 -10.28 51.54
N GLN A 86 23.04 -9.87 50.68
CA GLN A 86 24.44 -9.64 51.10
C GLN A 86 25.20 -8.73 50.12
N GLU A 87 25.84 -7.70 50.69
CA GLU A 87 26.81 -6.79 50.06
C GLU A 87 28.18 -7.46 49.98
N GLY A 88 29.02 -7.03 49.01
CA GLY A 88 30.41 -7.48 48.89
C GLY A 88 31.21 -6.83 47.77
N THR A 89 31.62 -5.57 48.00
CA THR A 89 32.94 -4.94 47.68
C THR A 89 33.68 -5.21 46.35
N SER A 90 33.79 -4.12 45.58
CA SER A 90 34.99 -3.52 44.92
C SER A 90 36.15 -4.39 44.41
N GLN A 91 36.56 -4.13 43.15
CA GLN A 91 37.90 -3.58 42.85
C GLN A 91 37.99 -3.08 41.39
N MET A 92 38.65 -1.93 41.24
CA MET A 92 39.11 -1.32 39.99
C MET A 92 40.52 -1.82 39.70
N GLU A 93 40.84 -2.08 38.43
CA GLU A 93 42.22 -1.96 37.92
C GLU A 93 42.20 -1.37 36.50
N GLU A 94 42.95 -0.29 36.33
CA GLU A 94 43.37 0.28 35.05
C GLU A 94 44.68 -0.41 34.60
N GLY A 95 44.87 -0.55 33.27
CA GLY A 95 46.13 -0.98 32.69
C GLY A 95 46.18 -0.67 31.19
N ALA A 96 47.13 0.19 30.82
CA ALA A 96 47.22 0.90 29.55
C ALA A 96 48.02 0.19 28.44
N SER A 97 47.90 0.77 27.23
CA SER A 97 48.91 0.88 26.15
C SER A 97 49.07 -0.25 25.12
N GLY A 98 49.22 0.16 23.84
CA GLY A 98 50.12 -0.51 22.89
C GLY A 98 49.53 -1.00 21.56
N GLU A 99 49.54 -0.11 20.57
CA GLU A 99 49.98 -0.30 19.17
C GLU A 99 49.38 -1.41 18.26
N ASP A 100 48.92 -0.93 17.09
CA ASP A 100 48.61 -1.63 15.85
C ASP A 100 49.88 -2.23 15.20
N PRO A 101 49.82 -3.47 14.68
CA PRO A 101 50.22 -3.61 13.28
C PRO A 101 49.35 -4.60 12.49
N SER A 102 48.75 -4.07 11.43
CA SER A 102 48.70 -4.64 10.07
C SER A 102 49.04 -6.14 9.94
N THR A 103 48.02 -6.99 9.87
CA THR A 103 48.14 -8.31 9.22
C THR A 103 46.91 -8.58 8.36
N GLY A 104 47.18 -8.77 7.06
CA GLY A 104 46.18 -9.07 6.05
C GLY A 104 45.41 -10.33 6.40
N ARG A 105 44.10 -10.18 6.62
CA ARG A 105 43.19 -11.30 6.79
C ARG A 105 42.38 -11.44 5.51
N SER A 106 42.69 -12.50 4.76
CA SER A 106 41.90 -12.99 3.63
C SER A 106 40.44 -13.12 4.07
N VAL A 107 39.58 -12.25 3.57
CA VAL A 107 38.13 -12.33 3.76
C VAL A 107 37.64 -13.44 2.83
N THR A 108 37.52 -14.65 3.37
CA THR A 108 36.70 -15.67 2.74
C THR A 108 35.25 -15.20 2.83
N VAL A 109 34.71 -14.73 1.71
CA VAL A 109 33.28 -14.46 1.53
C VAL A 109 32.56 -15.78 1.73
N ARG A 110 32.10 -16.03 2.96
CA ARG A 110 31.10 -17.06 3.22
C ARG A 110 29.81 -16.55 2.60
N LYS A 111 29.36 -17.25 1.57
CA LYS A 111 28.02 -17.15 1.01
C LYS A 111 27.05 -17.55 2.13
N GLU A 112 26.65 -16.60 2.97
CA GLU A 112 25.60 -16.84 3.97
C GLU A 112 24.33 -17.18 3.21
N GLY A 113 23.90 -18.42 3.42
CA GLY A 113 22.68 -18.95 2.84
C GLY A 113 21.53 -18.04 3.22
N THR A 114 20.78 -17.64 2.20
CA THR A 114 19.41 -17.18 2.31
C THR A 114 18.67 -18.08 3.29
N SER A 115 18.37 -17.57 4.48
CA SER A 115 17.43 -18.21 5.37
C SER A 115 16.08 -18.22 4.66
N ASN A 116 15.68 -19.39 4.17
CA ASN A 116 14.33 -19.66 3.70
C ASN A 116 13.36 -19.40 4.87
N ALA A 117 12.87 -18.17 4.98
CA ALA A 117 11.64 -17.91 5.70
C ALA A 117 10.53 -18.54 4.86
N GLU A 118 9.97 -19.66 5.33
CA GLU A 118 8.83 -20.30 4.67
C GLU A 118 7.74 -19.25 4.43
N ALA A 119 7.32 -19.12 3.17
CA ALA A 119 6.28 -18.18 2.79
C ALA A 119 4.97 -18.59 3.47
N THR A 120 4.63 -17.92 4.57
CA THR A 120 3.30 -18.06 5.23
C THR A 120 2.18 -17.99 4.18
N THR A 121 1.15 -18.82 4.32
CA THR A 121 0.02 -18.78 3.37
C THR A 121 -0.84 -17.52 3.59
N GLU A 122 -1.69 -17.17 2.63
CA GLU A 122 -2.61 -16.04 2.82
C GLU A 122 -3.60 -16.30 3.95
N GLU A 123 -4.11 -17.51 4.05
CA GLU A 123 -5.03 -17.98 5.09
C GLU A 123 -4.39 -17.90 6.48
N GLU A 124 -3.11 -18.25 6.60
CA GLU A 124 -2.38 -18.12 7.86
C GLU A 124 -2.25 -16.64 8.27
N ARG A 125 -1.94 -15.75 7.32
CA ARG A 125 -1.90 -14.30 7.56
C ARG A 125 -3.26 -13.77 8.00
N VAL A 126 -4.33 -14.19 7.33
CA VAL A 126 -5.71 -13.82 7.68
C VAL A 126 -6.02 -14.29 9.11
N GLY A 127 -5.70 -15.53 9.47
CA GLY A 127 -5.94 -16.08 10.81
C GLY A 127 -5.20 -15.30 11.91
N ARG A 128 -3.92 -14.97 11.69
CA ARG A 128 -3.12 -14.18 12.63
C ARG A 128 -3.66 -12.75 12.78
N LEU A 129 -4.01 -12.09 11.68
CA LEU A 129 -4.59 -10.74 11.71
C LEU A 129 -5.97 -10.74 12.37
N ALA A 130 -6.83 -11.71 12.05
CA ALA A 130 -8.15 -11.84 12.66
C ALA A 130 -8.03 -12.02 14.18
N THR A 131 -7.06 -12.81 14.65
CA THR A 131 -6.78 -12.94 16.09
C THR A 131 -6.44 -11.58 16.71
N ALA A 132 -5.53 -10.81 16.09
CA ALA A 132 -5.18 -9.47 16.57
C ALA A 132 -6.35 -8.48 16.55
N VAL A 133 -7.17 -8.50 15.49
CA VAL A 133 -8.36 -7.63 15.38
C VAL A 133 -9.40 -7.96 16.43
N ARG A 134 -9.57 -9.24 16.76
CA ARG A 134 -10.47 -9.65 17.84
C ARG A 134 -10.03 -9.05 19.18
N GLU A 135 -8.73 -9.05 19.47
CA GLU A 135 -8.19 -8.40 20.68
C GLU A 135 -8.39 -6.89 20.65
N ILE A 136 -8.26 -6.24 19.48
CA ILE A 136 -8.59 -4.81 19.33
C ILE A 136 -10.05 -4.55 19.72
N LEU A 137 -11.00 -5.37 19.25
CA LEU A 137 -12.42 -5.20 19.61
C LEU A 137 -12.66 -5.31 21.12
N VAL A 138 -12.03 -6.29 21.78
CA VAL A 138 -12.10 -6.45 23.25
C VAL A 138 -11.53 -5.21 23.96
N CYS A 139 -10.37 -4.72 23.52
CA CYS A 139 -9.74 -3.51 24.07
C CYS A 139 -10.58 -2.24 23.87
N LEU A 140 -11.43 -2.19 22.84
CA LEU A 140 -12.39 -1.10 22.62
C LEU A 140 -13.63 -1.19 23.52
N GLY A 141 -13.80 -2.29 24.27
CA GLY A 141 -14.98 -2.56 25.10
C GLY A 141 -16.17 -3.14 24.34
N GLU A 142 -15.97 -3.61 23.10
CA GLU A 142 -17.01 -4.28 22.32
C GLU A 142 -17.13 -5.77 22.69
N ASP A 143 -18.31 -6.35 22.47
CA ASP A 143 -18.53 -7.80 22.54
C ASP A 143 -18.26 -8.44 21.16
N PRO A 144 -17.15 -9.19 20.96
CA PRO A 144 -16.85 -9.80 19.68
C PRO A 144 -17.82 -10.92 19.28
N THR A 145 -18.68 -11.37 20.19
CA THR A 145 -19.65 -12.45 19.94
C THR A 145 -21.00 -11.94 19.44
N ARG A 146 -21.24 -10.62 19.45
CA ARG A 146 -22.48 -10.04 18.88
C ARG A 146 -22.54 -10.26 17.38
N GLU A 147 -23.76 -10.45 16.86
CA GLU A 147 -24.03 -10.82 15.47
C GLU A 147 -23.21 -10.03 14.43
N GLY A 148 -23.18 -8.69 14.57
CA GLY A 148 -22.46 -7.83 13.63
C GLY A 148 -20.93 -7.95 13.65
N LEU A 149 -20.34 -8.43 14.75
CA LEU A 149 -18.88 -8.54 14.93
C LEU A 149 -18.31 -9.94 14.76
N LEU A 150 -19.14 -10.98 14.76
CA LEU A 150 -18.70 -12.39 14.64
C LEU A 150 -17.68 -12.61 13.50
N LYS A 151 -17.92 -11.96 12.36
CA LYS A 151 -17.06 -12.05 11.16
C LYS A 151 -16.20 -10.81 10.91
N THR A 152 -16.29 -9.78 11.77
CA THR A 152 -15.49 -8.55 11.61
C THR A 152 -13.99 -8.81 11.61
N PRO A 153 -13.43 -9.64 12.51
CA PRO A 153 -11.98 -9.88 12.50
C PRO A 153 -11.46 -10.45 11.18
N GLU A 154 -12.18 -11.42 10.60
CA GLU A 154 -11.82 -11.99 9.30
C GLU A 154 -11.99 -10.98 8.16
N ARG A 155 -13.12 -10.25 8.12
CA ARG A 155 -13.36 -9.20 7.11
C ARG A 155 -12.30 -8.11 7.15
N TYR A 156 -11.94 -7.65 8.34
CA TYR A 156 -10.93 -6.61 8.52
C TYR A 156 -9.54 -7.11 8.09
N ALA A 157 -9.17 -8.34 8.47
CA ALA A 157 -7.91 -8.94 8.05
C ALA A 157 -7.78 -9.00 6.52
N ARG A 158 -8.81 -9.47 5.82
CA ARG A 158 -8.85 -9.52 4.35
C ARG A 158 -8.81 -8.12 3.74
N ALA A 159 -9.58 -7.18 4.28
CA ALA A 159 -9.55 -5.78 3.82
C ALA A 159 -8.16 -5.16 3.96
N LEU A 160 -7.48 -5.36 5.10
CA LEU A 160 -6.14 -4.84 5.34
C LEU A 160 -5.12 -5.48 4.37
N LEU A 161 -5.21 -6.78 4.12
CA LEU A 161 -4.34 -7.46 3.15
C LEU A 161 -4.59 -6.92 1.73
N TRP A 162 -5.84 -6.68 1.33
CA TRP A 162 -6.17 -6.09 0.04
C TRP A 162 -5.63 -4.65 -0.08
N MET A 163 -5.81 -3.82 0.95
CA MET A 163 -5.29 -2.45 0.98
C MET A 163 -3.75 -2.39 0.98
N THR A 164 -3.08 -3.50 1.29
CA THR A 164 -1.62 -3.62 1.33
C THR A 164 -1.07 -4.62 0.31
N LYS A 165 -1.86 -4.99 -0.70
CA LYS A 165 -1.49 -6.01 -1.70
C LYS A 165 -0.30 -5.61 -2.57
N GLY A 166 -0.03 -4.31 -2.72
CA GLY A 166 1.07 -3.79 -3.53
C GLY A 166 2.46 -4.13 -3.00
N TYR A 167 2.59 -4.73 -1.81
CA TYR A 167 3.83 -5.34 -1.33
C TYR A 167 4.09 -6.74 -1.88
N ARG A 168 3.06 -7.41 -2.42
CA ARG A 168 3.11 -8.80 -2.90
C ARG A 168 2.87 -8.92 -4.40
N GLU A 169 2.60 -7.80 -5.06
CA GLU A 169 2.56 -7.72 -6.51
C GLU A 169 3.99 -7.51 -7.04
N GLU A 170 4.22 -7.95 -8.28
CA GLU A 170 5.49 -7.73 -8.97
C GLU A 170 5.32 -6.70 -10.08
N LEU A 171 6.25 -5.74 -10.11
CA LEU A 171 6.12 -4.60 -11.02
C LEU A 171 6.34 -5.01 -12.48
N GLY A 172 7.20 -6.00 -12.73
CA GLY A 172 7.39 -6.61 -14.05
C GLY A 172 6.07 -7.14 -14.61
N THR A 173 5.30 -7.89 -13.82
CA THR A 173 3.97 -8.39 -14.22
C THR A 173 2.96 -7.26 -14.47
N ILE A 174 3.01 -6.20 -13.67
CA ILE A 174 2.12 -5.05 -13.84
C ILE A 174 2.38 -4.36 -15.17
N ILE A 175 3.65 -4.11 -15.51
CA ILE A 175 4.05 -3.46 -16.77
C ILE A 175 3.77 -4.41 -17.93
N GLY A 176 4.24 -5.65 -17.84
CA GLY A 176 4.20 -6.65 -18.90
C GLY A 176 4.82 -6.13 -20.20
N SER A 177 4.26 -6.54 -21.34
CA SER A 177 4.75 -6.11 -22.67
C SER A 177 4.12 -4.81 -23.20
N ALA A 178 3.66 -3.91 -22.32
CA ALA A 178 2.86 -2.74 -22.71
C ALA A 178 3.69 -1.46 -22.95
N ILE A 179 4.92 -1.63 -23.42
CA ILE A 179 5.80 -0.55 -23.87
C ILE A 179 5.81 -0.60 -25.40
N PHE A 180 5.44 0.50 -26.03
CA PHE A 180 5.29 0.61 -27.47
C PHE A 180 6.31 1.60 -28.02
N GLN A 181 6.86 1.32 -29.19
CA GLN A 181 7.63 2.32 -29.94
C GLN A 181 6.66 3.17 -30.75
N GLU A 182 6.69 4.47 -30.51
CA GLU A 182 5.86 5.45 -31.21
C GLU A 182 6.68 6.72 -31.42
N GLU A 183 6.59 7.34 -32.59
CA GLU A 183 7.25 8.62 -32.90
C GLU A 183 6.47 9.80 -32.30
N HIS A 184 6.20 9.73 -30.99
CA HIS A 184 5.55 10.79 -30.24
C HIS A 184 6.54 11.43 -29.26
N ASP A 185 6.78 12.74 -29.39
CA ASP A 185 7.73 13.49 -28.56
C ASP A 185 7.10 14.66 -27.79
N GLU A 186 5.77 14.72 -27.78
CA GLU A 186 4.96 15.70 -27.04
C GLU A 186 4.52 15.18 -25.66
N MET A 187 3.93 16.06 -24.84
CA MET A 187 3.52 15.73 -23.48
C MET A 187 2.28 14.83 -23.45
N VAL A 188 2.41 13.67 -22.82
CA VAL A 188 1.28 12.78 -22.50
C VAL A 188 0.87 13.01 -21.05
N ILE A 189 -0.42 13.21 -20.80
CA ILE A 189 -0.98 13.39 -19.45
C ILE A 189 -2.14 12.42 -19.22
N VAL A 190 -2.09 11.70 -18.11
CA VAL A 190 -3.24 11.01 -17.52
C VAL A 190 -3.51 11.63 -16.15
N LYS A 191 -4.71 12.17 -15.96
CA LYS A 191 -5.10 12.89 -14.75
C LYS A 191 -6.47 12.45 -14.28
N GLU A 192 -6.87 12.90 -13.09
CA GLU A 192 -8.11 12.46 -12.42
C GLU A 192 -8.10 10.96 -12.10
N ILE A 193 -6.93 10.37 -11.91
CA ILE A 193 -6.81 8.99 -11.46
C ILE A 193 -7.10 8.97 -9.96
N GLU A 194 -8.17 8.30 -9.55
CA GLU A 194 -8.50 8.13 -8.13
C GLU A 194 -7.53 7.17 -7.46
N ILE A 195 -7.04 7.54 -6.27
CA ILE A 195 -6.16 6.71 -5.47
C ILE A 195 -6.63 6.62 -4.02
N PHE A 196 -6.41 5.45 -3.44
CA PHE A 196 -6.71 5.12 -2.06
C PHE A 196 -5.47 4.50 -1.45
N SER A 197 -5.02 5.02 -0.32
CA SER A 197 -3.85 4.49 0.39
C SER A 197 -4.02 4.61 1.90
N LEU A 198 -3.14 3.98 2.67
CA LEU A 198 -3.16 3.98 4.12
C LEU A 198 -1.99 4.80 4.66
N CYS A 199 -2.28 5.77 5.54
CA CYS A 199 -1.25 6.52 6.24
C CYS A 199 -0.49 5.58 7.18
N GLU A 200 0.82 5.42 7.00
CA GLU A 200 1.63 4.50 7.81
C GLU A 200 1.65 4.84 9.31
N HIS A 201 1.45 6.11 9.66
CA HIS A 201 1.46 6.56 11.05
C HIS A 201 0.23 6.13 11.86
N HIS A 202 -0.90 5.91 11.19
CA HIS A 202 -2.19 5.72 11.87
C HIS A 202 -3.01 4.55 11.34
N LEU A 203 -2.58 3.93 10.23
CA LEU A 203 -3.32 2.91 9.49
C LEU A 203 -4.73 3.38 9.08
N VAL A 204 -4.86 4.68 8.84
CA VAL A 204 -6.10 5.35 8.46
C VAL A 204 -5.97 5.85 7.02
N PRO A 205 -7.03 5.76 6.19
CA PRO A 205 -6.92 6.11 4.78
C PRO A 205 -6.56 7.58 4.51
N PHE A 206 -5.84 7.80 3.41
CA PHE A 206 -5.87 9.05 2.67
C PHE A 206 -6.32 8.77 1.25
N ILE A 207 -7.18 9.64 0.73
CA ILE A 207 -7.93 9.43 -0.52
C ILE A 207 -7.77 10.67 -1.36
N GLY A 208 -7.49 10.50 -2.64
CA GLY A 208 -7.18 11.64 -3.50
C GLY A 208 -7.14 11.29 -4.97
N LYS A 209 -6.56 12.22 -5.71
CA LYS A 209 -6.35 12.11 -7.15
C LYS A 209 -4.89 12.31 -7.50
N ILE A 210 -4.45 11.59 -8.50
CA ILE A 210 -3.13 11.71 -9.09
C ILE A 210 -3.23 12.19 -10.54
N ALA A 211 -2.31 13.06 -10.92
CA ALA A 211 -2.03 13.43 -12.29
C ALA A 211 -0.59 13.07 -12.62
N ILE A 212 -0.43 12.35 -13.72
CA ILE A 212 0.86 11.87 -14.23
C ILE A 212 1.05 12.46 -15.62
N GLY A 213 2.18 13.12 -15.83
CA GLY A 213 2.62 13.61 -17.13
C GLY A 213 4.01 13.09 -17.45
N TYR A 214 4.29 12.79 -18.71
CA TYR A 214 5.65 12.53 -19.17
C TYR A 214 5.82 12.99 -20.62
N ILE A 215 7.07 13.23 -21.02
CA ILE A 215 7.42 13.50 -22.42
C ILE A 215 8.22 12.31 -22.91
N PRO A 216 7.67 11.49 -23.83
CA PRO A 216 8.32 10.28 -24.28
C PRO A 216 9.68 10.52 -24.93
N ASN A 217 10.47 9.45 -25.00
CA ASN A 217 11.68 9.37 -25.81
C ASN A 217 11.59 8.11 -26.66
N GLN A 218 10.79 8.15 -27.74
CA GLN A 218 10.49 7.02 -28.64
C GLN A 218 9.68 5.87 -28.02
N GLN A 219 9.60 5.78 -26.69
CA GLN A 219 8.82 4.76 -25.96
C GLN A 219 7.61 5.36 -25.25
N VAL A 220 6.44 4.77 -25.49
CA VAL A 220 5.16 5.11 -24.86
C VAL A 220 4.68 3.94 -24.02
N LEU A 221 4.17 4.22 -22.83
CA LEU A 221 3.57 3.22 -21.96
C LEU A 221 2.05 3.20 -22.16
N GLY A 222 1.46 2.00 -22.22
CA GLY A 222 0.00 1.85 -22.25
C GLY A 222 -0.67 2.61 -21.10
N LEU A 223 -1.68 3.43 -21.39
CA LEU A 223 -2.29 4.35 -20.43
C LEU A 223 -2.79 3.66 -19.16
N SER A 224 -3.34 2.45 -19.27
CA SER A 224 -3.81 1.67 -18.14
C SER A 224 -2.68 1.27 -17.17
N LYS A 225 -1.43 1.19 -17.64
CA LYS A 225 -0.28 0.85 -16.81
C LYS A 225 0.14 2.01 -15.90
N LEU A 226 -0.05 3.27 -16.32
CA LEU A 226 0.16 4.43 -15.45
C LEU A 226 -0.72 4.35 -14.20
N VAL A 227 -1.99 3.96 -14.39
CA VAL A 227 -2.94 3.75 -13.30
C VAL A 227 -2.51 2.58 -12.42
N ARG A 228 -2.14 1.44 -13.02
CA ARG A 228 -1.72 0.26 -12.26
C ARG A 228 -0.43 0.48 -11.46
N ILE A 229 0.53 1.24 -11.98
CA ILE A 229 1.74 1.63 -11.25
C ILE A 229 1.39 2.54 -10.07
N ALA A 230 0.44 3.47 -10.25
CA ALA A 230 -0.03 4.29 -9.13
C ALA A 230 -0.71 3.43 -8.05
N GLU A 231 -1.58 2.50 -8.43
CA GLU A 231 -2.22 1.58 -7.49
C GLU A 231 -1.21 0.67 -6.78
N PHE A 232 -0.24 0.12 -7.50
CA PHE A 232 0.82 -0.72 -6.93
C PHE A 232 1.49 -0.08 -5.71
N PHE A 233 1.84 1.20 -5.81
CA PHE A 233 2.41 1.92 -4.68
C PHE A 233 1.37 2.41 -3.67
N ALA A 234 0.16 2.76 -4.11
CA ALA A 234 -0.91 3.23 -3.22
C ALA A 234 -1.44 2.12 -2.30
N ARG A 235 -1.43 0.85 -2.75
CA ARG A 235 -1.82 -0.33 -1.97
C ARG A 235 -0.72 -0.79 -1.01
N ARG A 236 -0.21 0.15 -0.22
CA ARG A 236 0.86 0.01 0.78
C ARG A 236 0.56 0.94 1.97
N LEU A 237 1.30 0.77 3.06
CA LEU A 237 1.40 1.79 4.08
C LEU A 237 2.33 2.90 3.55
N GLN A 238 1.86 4.15 3.58
CA GLN A 238 2.50 5.24 2.85
C GLN A 238 2.56 6.56 3.59
N LEU A 239 3.52 7.38 3.12
CA LEU A 239 3.51 8.83 3.17
C LEU A 239 3.23 9.37 1.77
N GLN A 240 2.45 10.43 1.64
CA GLN A 240 2.05 10.95 0.32
C GLN A 240 3.25 11.41 -0.50
N GLU A 241 4.26 12.01 0.15
CA GLU A 241 5.51 12.43 -0.45
C GLU A 241 6.28 11.24 -1.04
N ARG A 242 6.36 10.13 -0.30
CA ARG A 242 7.03 8.91 -0.73
C ARG A 242 6.29 8.27 -1.90
N LEU A 243 4.97 8.14 -1.79
CA LEU A 243 4.11 7.64 -2.87
C LEU A 243 4.31 8.42 -4.17
N THR A 244 4.29 9.76 -4.08
CA THR A 244 4.49 10.65 -5.24
C THR A 244 5.85 10.42 -5.90
N LYS A 245 6.90 10.31 -5.09
CA LYS A 245 8.27 10.11 -5.55
C LYS A 245 8.47 8.72 -6.17
N GLN A 246 7.93 7.68 -5.54
CA GLN A 246 7.99 6.29 -6.01
C GLN A 246 7.45 6.16 -7.44
N ILE A 247 6.24 6.67 -7.66
CA ILE A 247 5.59 6.62 -8.98
C ILE A 247 6.45 7.34 -10.02
N ALA A 248 6.91 8.56 -9.73
CA ALA A 248 7.72 9.34 -10.67
C ALA A 248 9.03 8.64 -11.03
N LEU A 249 9.74 8.10 -10.04
CA LEU A 249 11.03 7.43 -10.26
C LEU A 249 10.85 6.13 -11.04
N THR A 250 9.85 5.32 -10.70
CA THR A 250 9.54 4.09 -11.43
C THR A 250 9.25 4.38 -12.90
N LEU A 251 8.38 5.35 -13.20
CA LEU A 251 8.07 5.71 -14.58
C LEU A 251 9.31 6.20 -15.35
N ASN A 252 10.18 6.95 -14.66
CA ASN A 252 11.42 7.42 -15.27
C ASN A 252 12.39 6.28 -15.59
N GLN A 253 12.41 5.22 -14.79
CA GLN A 253 13.25 4.04 -15.04
C GLN A 253 12.70 3.14 -16.14
N VAL A 254 11.39 2.88 -16.10
CA VAL A 254 10.72 1.95 -17.01
C VAL A 254 10.67 2.50 -18.44
N ILE A 255 10.30 3.77 -18.61
CA ILE A 255 10.05 4.37 -19.93
C ILE A 255 11.26 5.17 -20.44
N LYS A 256 12.22 5.51 -19.55
CA LYS A 256 13.36 6.40 -19.83
C LYS A 256 12.96 7.66 -20.62
N PRO A 257 11.90 8.38 -20.19
CA PRO A 257 11.38 9.53 -20.93
C PRO A 257 12.31 10.74 -20.80
N ARG A 258 12.05 11.80 -21.57
CA ARG A 258 12.75 13.09 -21.44
C ARG A 258 12.47 13.75 -20.08
N GLY A 259 11.35 13.40 -19.45
CA GLY A 259 11.02 13.76 -18.08
C GLY A 259 9.65 13.23 -17.66
N VAL A 260 9.41 13.23 -16.35
CA VAL A 260 8.17 12.80 -15.70
C VAL A 260 7.73 13.85 -14.69
N ALA A 261 6.43 14.07 -14.58
CA ALA A 261 5.79 14.83 -13.54
C ALA A 261 4.67 14.03 -12.90
N VAL A 262 4.64 14.02 -11.57
CA VAL A 262 3.56 13.43 -10.80
C VAL A 262 3.08 14.47 -9.79
N VAL A 263 1.77 14.67 -9.71
CA VAL A 263 1.11 15.51 -8.69
C VAL A 263 0.02 14.68 -8.04
N ILE A 264 0.02 14.63 -6.72
CA ILE A 264 -1.04 14.00 -5.93
C ILE A 264 -1.69 15.07 -5.07
N GLU A 265 -3.02 15.14 -5.11
CA GLU A 265 -3.85 15.91 -4.20
C GLU A 265 -4.72 14.96 -3.41
N SER A 266 -4.65 14.98 -2.07
CA SER A 266 -5.44 14.06 -1.25
C SER A 266 -5.91 14.66 0.07
N THR A 267 -6.98 14.07 0.60
CA THR A 267 -7.51 14.33 1.94
C THR A 267 -7.10 13.19 2.86
N HIS A 268 -6.56 13.54 4.03
CA HIS A 268 -6.05 12.58 5.02
C HIS A 268 -7.05 12.38 6.15
N MET A 269 -7.63 11.17 6.28
CA MET A 269 -8.63 10.92 7.32
C MET A 269 -8.03 11.09 8.73
N CYS A 270 -6.72 10.85 8.90
CA CYS A 270 -6.04 11.10 10.17
C CYS A 270 -6.08 12.58 10.62
N MET A 271 -6.35 13.52 9.70
CA MET A 271 -6.56 14.94 9.99
C MET A 271 -8.04 15.36 9.99
N THR A 272 -8.93 14.60 9.34
CA THR A 272 -10.35 14.98 9.20
C THR A 272 -11.23 14.42 10.31
N ILE A 273 -11.11 13.12 10.63
CA ILE A 273 -12.01 12.45 11.59
C ILE A 273 -11.46 12.44 13.02
N ARG A 274 -10.17 12.78 13.20
CA ARG A 274 -9.48 12.83 14.50
C ARG A 274 -8.43 13.93 14.53
N GLY A 275 -7.80 14.11 15.70
CA GLY A 275 -6.73 15.08 15.87
C GLY A 275 -7.21 16.50 15.64
N VAL A 276 -6.67 17.17 14.61
CA VAL A 276 -6.96 18.59 14.30
C VAL A 276 -8.33 18.84 13.64
N GLN A 277 -9.00 17.79 13.13
CA GLN A 277 -10.36 17.81 12.59
C GLN A 277 -10.61 18.91 11.54
N LYS A 278 -9.90 18.84 10.40
CA LYS A 278 -10.01 19.79 9.29
C LYS A 278 -10.55 19.12 8.00
N PRO A 279 -11.87 18.91 7.88
CA PRO A 279 -12.48 18.17 6.77
C PRO A 279 -12.31 18.80 5.37
N GLY A 280 -11.96 20.09 5.28
CA GLY A 280 -11.64 20.77 4.01
C GLY A 280 -10.16 20.84 3.67
N SER A 281 -9.28 20.26 4.50
CA SER A 281 -7.84 20.34 4.28
C SER A 281 -7.40 19.34 3.21
N VAL A 282 -6.76 19.85 2.17
CA VAL A 282 -6.13 19.05 1.11
C VAL A 282 -4.61 19.17 1.19
N THR A 283 -3.91 18.07 0.92
CA THR A 283 -2.46 18.04 0.82
C THR A 283 -2.06 17.78 -0.63
N VAL A 284 -1.24 18.67 -1.18
CA VAL A 284 -0.71 18.54 -2.55
C VAL A 284 0.79 18.26 -2.49
N THR A 285 1.21 17.18 -3.14
CA THR A 285 2.61 16.80 -3.29
C THR A 285 2.94 16.68 -4.78
N SER A 286 4.20 16.91 -5.15
CA SER A 286 4.64 16.76 -6.53
C SER A 286 6.07 16.22 -6.63
N SER A 287 6.35 15.48 -7.71
CA SER A 287 7.68 15.02 -8.07
C SER A 287 7.92 15.30 -9.54
N MET A 288 8.97 16.07 -9.84
CA MET A 288 9.33 16.54 -11.18
C MET A 288 10.72 16.02 -11.53
N LEU A 289 10.85 15.31 -12.64
CA LEU A 289 12.08 14.68 -13.14
C LEU A 289 12.38 15.12 -14.58
N GLY A 290 13.64 15.02 -14.98
CA GLY A 290 14.09 15.37 -16.33
C GLY A 290 13.67 16.79 -16.74
N CYS A 291 13.12 16.93 -17.94
CA CYS A 291 12.69 18.22 -18.49
C CYS A 291 11.64 18.95 -17.65
N PHE A 292 10.78 18.26 -16.88
CA PHE A 292 9.83 18.91 -15.98
C PHE A 292 10.52 19.59 -14.79
N ARG A 293 11.69 19.07 -14.37
CA ARG A 293 12.49 19.69 -13.31
C ARG A 293 13.31 20.87 -13.84
N SER A 294 13.95 20.69 -14.99
CA SER A 294 14.91 21.67 -15.53
C SER A 294 14.30 22.77 -16.40
N LYS A 295 13.10 22.58 -16.96
CA LYS A 295 12.44 23.54 -17.86
C LYS A 295 11.14 24.05 -17.27
N ASP A 296 11.16 25.31 -16.82
CA ASP A 296 10.01 25.96 -16.18
C ASP A 296 8.78 26.03 -17.08
N LYS A 297 8.96 26.28 -18.39
CA LYS A 297 7.85 26.34 -19.35
C LYS A 297 7.12 25.00 -19.47
N THR A 298 7.86 23.90 -19.55
CA THR A 298 7.30 22.53 -19.59
C THR A 298 6.54 22.22 -18.30
N ARG A 299 7.11 22.57 -17.14
CA ARG A 299 6.42 22.39 -15.85
C ARG A 299 5.14 23.23 -15.76
N ALA A 300 5.20 24.48 -16.22
CA ALA A 300 4.05 25.38 -16.21
C ALA A 300 2.93 24.89 -17.13
N GLU A 301 3.27 24.39 -18.31
CA GLU A 301 2.32 23.77 -19.25
C GLU A 301 1.56 22.63 -18.58
N PHE A 302 2.28 21.67 -17.97
CA PHE A 302 1.68 20.56 -17.23
C PHE A 302 0.76 21.02 -16.10
N LEU A 303 1.24 21.90 -15.23
CA LEU A 303 0.45 22.40 -14.10
C LEU A 303 -0.81 23.15 -14.56
N ASN A 304 -0.76 23.84 -15.70
CA ASN A 304 -1.93 24.48 -16.29
C ASN A 304 -2.91 23.47 -16.89
N LEU A 305 -2.41 22.44 -17.58
CA LEU A 305 -3.24 21.41 -18.18
C LEU A 305 -3.98 20.57 -17.14
N ILE A 306 -3.36 20.27 -15.99
CA ILE A 306 -4.04 19.54 -14.91
C ILE A 306 -5.10 20.41 -14.20
N LYS A 307 -4.85 21.72 -14.03
CA LYS A 307 -5.81 22.64 -13.39
C LYS A 307 -7.09 22.88 -14.17
N ARG A 308 -7.03 22.91 -15.51
CA ARG A 308 -8.15 23.32 -16.39
C ARG A 308 -9.43 22.47 -16.30
N THR A 309 -9.43 21.36 -15.56
CA THR A 309 -10.61 20.48 -15.41
C THR A 309 -11.35 20.69 -14.08
N ILE A 310 -10.77 21.37 -13.10
CA ILE A 310 -11.38 21.59 -11.78
C ILE A 310 -12.58 22.57 -11.84
N GLN A 311 -12.78 23.30 -12.94
CA GLN A 311 -13.86 24.27 -13.12
C GLN A 311 -15.13 23.74 -13.84
N GLN A 312 -15.25 22.43 -14.09
CA GLN A 312 -16.43 21.84 -14.76
C GLN A 312 -17.44 21.16 -13.83
N LYS A 313 -17.46 21.47 -12.53
CA LYS A 313 -18.57 21.09 -11.64
C LYS A 313 -19.04 22.28 -10.81
#